data_AF-A0AA96XBV7-F1
#
_entry.id   AF-A0AA96XBV7-F1
#
_cell.length_a   1.000
_cell.length_b   1.000
_cell.length_c   1.000
_cell.angle_alpha   90.00
_cell.angle_beta   90.00
_cell.angle_gamma   90.00
#
_symmetry.space_group_name_H-M   'P 1'
#
loop_
_entity.id
_entity.type
_entity.pdbx_description
1 polymer ?
#
loop_
_entity_poly.entity_id
_entity_poly.type
_entity_poly.pdbx_seq_one_letter_code
_entity_poly.pdbx_strand_id
1 'polypeptide(L)' 'MRALAGGPRSIELLSRDTGIEAGELMAVLMELELEGLVEQFTGSYQLTMKGSRYTEGKKLAKPPAEPVSL' A
#
# COMPACT_ATOMS: atom_id res chain seq x y z
N MET A 1 2.82 -2.09 -1.38
CA MET A 1 1.36 -2.34 -1.28
C MET A 1 0.78 -2.66 -2.66
N ARG A 2 0.70 -3.94 -3.03
CA ARG A 2 -0.04 -4.35 -4.23
C ARG A 2 -1.55 -4.46 -3.97
N ALA A 3 -1.94 -4.69 -2.71
CA ALA A 3 -3.33 -4.94 -2.32
C ALA A 3 -4.30 -3.80 -2.64
N LEU A 4 -3.84 -2.53 -2.61
CA LEU A 4 -4.65 -1.35 -2.96
C LEU A 4 -4.50 -0.87 -4.40
N ALA A 5 -3.66 -1.52 -5.22
CA ALA A 5 -3.38 -1.06 -6.59
C ALA A 5 -4.53 -1.32 -7.59
N GLY A 6 -5.56 -2.06 -7.16
CA GLY A 6 -6.71 -2.45 -8.01
C GLY A 6 -8.01 -1.68 -7.76
N GLY A 7 -7.97 -0.57 -7.00
CA GLY A 7 -9.15 0.22 -6.62
C GLY A 7 -9.60 0.00 -5.16
N PRO A 8 -10.81 0.47 -4.79
CA PRO A 8 -11.32 0.36 -3.42
C PRO A 8 -11.35 -1.08 -2.89
N ARG A 9 -10.87 -1.27 -1.66
CA ARG A 9 -10.90 -2.56 -0.94
C ARG A 9 -11.42 -2.38 0.48
N SER A 10 -12.25 -3.31 0.94
CA SER A 10 -12.62 -3.37 2.35
C SER A 10 -11.45 -3.90 3.20
N ILE A 11 -11.51 -3.66 4.52
CA ILE A 11 -10.50 -4.17 5.47
C ILE A 11 -10.48 -5.70 5.45
N GLU A 12 -11.63 -6.37 5.32
CA GLU A 12 -11.72 -7.83 5.27
C GLU A 12 -10.98 -8.40 4.06
N LEU A 13 -11.14 -7.78 2.88
CA LEU A 13 -10.42 -8.20 1.68
C LEU A 13 -8.92 -7.94 1.81
N LEU A 14 -8.52 -6.81 2.40
CA LEU A 14 -7.11 -6.51 2.64
C LEU A 14 -6.50 -7.49 3.63
N SER A 15 -7.21 -7.84 4.70
CA SER A 15 -6.78 -8.82 5.69
C SER A 15 -6.56 -10.18 5.05
N ARG A 16 -7.53 -10.64 4.25
CA ARG A 16 -7.40 -11.90 3.51
C ARG A 16 -6.21 -11.91 2.55
N ASP A 17 -6.00 -10.83 1.80
CA ASP A 17 -4.98 -10.78 0.76
C ASP A 17 -3.56 -10.56 1.30
N THR A 18 -3.44 -9.99 2.50
CA THR A 18 -2.14 -9.68 3.13
C THR A 18 -1.77 -10.65 4.26
N GLY A 19 -2.74 -11.39 4.81
CA GLY A 19 -2.56 -12.19 6.01
C GLY A 19 -2.40 -11.37 7.30
N ILE A 20 -2.60 -10.05 7.22
CA ILE A 20 -2.49 -9.14 8.37
C ILE A 20 -3.85 -9.07 9.06
N GLU A 21 -3.84 -9.06 10.39
CA GLU A 21 -5.05 -8.92 11.20
C GLU A 21 -5.74 -7.58 10.96
N ALA A 22 -7.07 -7.57 11.02
CA ALA A 22 -7.87 -6.39 10.69
C ALA A 22 -7.52 -5.16 11.56
N GLY A 23 -7.22 -5.36 12.84
CA GLY A 23 -6.83 -4.27 13.75
C GLY A 23 -5.48 -3.65 13.40
N GLU A 24 -4.51 -4.47 13.02
CA GLU A 24 -3.19 -4.00 12.58
C GLU A 24 -3.29 -3.28 11.22
N LEU A 25 -4.10 -3.81 10.30
CA LEU A 25 -4.41 -3.12 9.04
C LEU A 25 -5.05 -1.77 9.27
N MET A 26 -5.99 -1.66 10.22
CA MET A 26 -6.63 -0.40 10.55
C MET A 26 -5.61 0.64 11.02
N ALA A 27 -4.69 0.26 11.91
CA ALA A 27 -3.63 1.14 12.38
C ALA A 27 -2.75 1.65 11.22
N VAL A 28 -2.30 0.74 10.35
CA VAL A 28 -1.50 1.08 9.16
C VAL A 28 -2.28 1.98 8.20
N LEU A 29 -3.55 1.67 7.93
CA LEU A 29 -4.38 2.46 7.02
C LEU A 29 -4.63 3.87 7.57
N MET A 30 -4.80 4.03 8.88
CA MET A 30 -4.92 5.34 9.52
C MET A 30 -3.65 6.17 9.37
N GLU A 31 -2.47 5.58 9.56
CA GLU A 31 -1.19 6.28 9.35
C GLU A 31 -1.04 6.76 7.90
N LEU A 32 -1.34 5.89 6.94
CA LEU A 32 -1.28 6.22 5.53
C LEU A 32 -2.31 7.27 5.12
N GLU A 33 -3.47 7.29 5.77
CA GLU A 33 -4.52 8.30 5.55
C GLU A 33 -4.06 9.66 6.07
N LEU A 34 -3.44 9.71 7.26
CA LEU A 34 -2.83 10.93 7.80
C LEU A 34 -1.71 11.46 6.89
N GLU A 35 -0.96 10.57 6.23
CA GLU A 35 0.03 10.95 5.22
C GLU A 35 -0.59 11.34 3.86
N GLY A 36 -1.90 11.18 3.68
CA GLY A 36 -2.63 11.46 2.44
C GLY A 36 -2.32 10.47 1.31
N LEU A 37 -1.86 9.26 1.64
CA LEU A 37 -1.54 8.20 0.67
C LEU A 37 -2.74 7.31 0.35
N VAL A 38 -3.65 7.14 1.30
CA VAL A 38 -4.93 6.44 1.11
C VAL A 38 -6.08 7.35 1.51
N GLU A 39 -7.28 7.03 1.03
CA GLU A 39 -8.52 7.66 1.46
C GLU A 39 -9.60 6.60 1.64
N GLN A 40 -10.57 6.89 2.51
CA GLN A 40 -11.75 6.07 2.69
C GLN A 40 -12.90 6.57 1.79
N PHE A 41 -13.50 5.65 1.03
CA PHE A 41 -14.68 5.91 0.21
C PHE A 41 -15.71 4.80 0.44
N THR A 42 -16.89 5.16 0.96
CA THR A 42 -18.02 4.24 1.20
C THR A 42 -17.63 2.98 2.00
N GLY A 43 -16.77 3.13 3.01
CA GLY A 43 -16.30 2.01 3.87
C GLY A 43 -15.17 1.15 3.27
N SER A 44 -14.65 1.52 2.10
CA SER A 44 -13.47 0.91 1.48
C SER A 44 -12.29 1.87 1.46
N TYR A 45 -11.06 1.35 1.34
CA TYR A 45 -9.83 2.12 1.19
C TYR A 45 -9.31 2.03 -0.24
N GLN A 46 -8.80 3.16 -0.76
CA GLN A 46 -8.11 3.22 -2.05
C GLN A 46 -6.88 4.11 -1.97
N LEU A 47 -5.97 3.98 -2.94
CA LEU A 47 -4.85 4.91 -3.08
C LEU A 47 -5.35 6.27 -3.58
N THR A 48 -4.84 7.34 -2.99
CA THR A 48 -4.94 8.68 -3.58
C THR A 48 -3.99 8.79 -4.78
N MET A 49 -4.09 9.89 -5.54
CA MET A 49 -3.08 10.21 -6.57
C MET A 49 -1.65 10.24 -6.00
N LYS A 50 -1.48 10.77 -4.78
CA LYS A 50 -0.19 10.79 -4.06
C LYS A 50 0.26 9.37 -3.69
N GLY A 51 -0.66 8.56 -3.17
CA GLY A 51 -0.42 7.14 -2.85
C GLY A 51 0.03 6.31 -4.05
N SER A 52 -0.65 6.46 -5.18
CA SER A 52 -0.29 5.77 -6.42
C SER A 52 1.15 6.05 -6.83
N ARG A 53 1.56 7.33 -6.87
CA ARG A 53 2.93 7.74 -7.18
C ARG A 53 3.96 7.23 -6.18
N TYR A 54 3.62 7.20 -4.89
CA TYR A 54 4.48 6.65 -3.85
C TYR A 54 4.80 5.16 -4.09
N THR A 55 3.81 4.37 -4.52
CA THR A 55 4.01 2.95 -4.82
C THR A 55 4.79 2.70 -6.11
N GLU A 56 4.69 3.60 -7.09
CA GLU A 56 5.47 3.55 -8.34
C GLU A 56 6.94 3.90 -8.11
N GLY A 57 7.22 4.92 -7.28
CA GLY A 57 8.59 5.30 -6.90
C GLY A 57 9.34 4.16 -6.20
N LYS A 58 8.62 3.34 -5.41
CA LYS A 58 9.20 2.13 -4.79
C LYS A 58 9.45 0.97 -5.77
N LYS A 59 8.77 0.90 -6.91
CA LYS A 59 9.07 -0.09 -7.97
C LYS A 59 10.35 0.23 -8.74
N LEU A 60 10.74 1.50 -8.79
CA LEU A 60 11.90 1.96 -9.58
C LEU A 60 13.24 1.90 -8.81
N ALA A 61 13.21 1.68 -7.49
CA ALA A 61 14.39 1.38 -6.70
C ALA A 61 14.91 -0.04 -7.06
N LYS A 62 15.65 -0.14 -8.17
CA LYS A 62 16.43 -1.34 -8.51
C LYS A 62 17.39 -1.63 -7.34
N PRO A 63 17.53 -2.88 -6.86
CA PRO A 63 18.59 -3.20 -5.90
C PRO A 63 19.94 -2.79 -6.50
N PRO A 64 20.91 -2.33 -5.68
CA PRO A 64 22.25 -2.03 -6.17
C PRO A 64 22.77 -3.25 -6.92
N ALA A 65 23.28 -3.04 -8.13
CA ALA A 65 23.92 -4.12 -8.89
C ALA A 65 25.08 -4.64 -8.04
N GLU A 66 25.07 -5.93 -7.70
CA GLU A 66 26.21 -6.56 -7.05
C GLU A 66 27.45 -6.33 -7.92
N PRO A 67 28.59 -5.89 -7.34
CA PRO A 67 29.80 -5.75 -8.11
C PRO A 67 30.20 -7.14 -8.62
N VAL A 68 30.30 -7.26 -9.94
CA VAL A 68 30.86 -8.47 -10.58
C VAL A 68 32.27 -8.66 -10.03
N SER A 69 32.47 -9.74 -9.29
CA SER A 69 33.80 -10.12 -8.83
C SER A 69 34.60 -10.58 -10.05
N LEU A 70 35.73 -9.90 -10.30
CA LEU A 70 36.69 -10.22 -11.36
C LEU A 70 37.46 -11.51 -11.05
#